data_AF-A1BE66-F1
#
_entry.id   AF-A1BE66-F1
#
_cell.length_a   1.000
_cell.length_b   1.000
_cell.length_c   1.000
_cell.angle_alpha   90.00
_cell.angle_beta   90.00
_cell.angle_gamma   90.00
#
_symmetry.space_group_name_H-M   'P 1'
#
loop_
_entity.id
_entity.type
_entity.pdbx_description
1 polymer ?
#
loop_
_entity_poly.entity_id
_entity_poly.type
_entity_poly.pdbx_seq_one_letter_code
_entity_poly.pdbx_strand_id
1 'polypeptide(L)'
;MNQIIKGKVYSHELDGWLVSWESESEYRHWCHQTNENFVENLLVVMFNPGSLSGDGKNLRKDTTLRILREVCGPAGVNPFVVNLFDYASPSPDELFSNWEKRDGCGLIFSKLEMIKFSAFIMAYGDYENRGERDNEIKERIALIKSHLSEAREILLPKNSSGTPKHPMTWQRQKLKPTISKLLAEGIANC
;
A
#
# COMPACT_ATOMS: atom_id res chain seq x y z
N MET A 1 13.19 -3.08 -9.61
CA MET A 1 13.69 -2.26 -8.48
C MET A 1 14.65 -3.11 -7.66
N ASN A 2 15.65 -2.49 -7.01
CA ASN A 2 16.58 -3.22 -6.13
C ASN A 2 15.96 -3.47 -4.75
N GLN A 3 16.53 -4.39 -3.98
CA GLN A 3 16.17 -4.60 -2.58
C GLN A 3 16.41 -3.32 -1.75
N ILE A 4 15.52 -3.05 -0.79
CA ILE A 4 15.56 -1.91 0.13
C ILE A 4 15.87 -2.35 1.56
N ILE A 5 15.29 -3.46 2.02
CA ILE A 5 15.42 -3.90 3.42
C ILE A 5 16.50 -4.96 3.57
N LYS A 6 16.36 -6.09 2.87
CA LYS A 6 17.30 -7.26 2.75
C LYS A 6 16.57 -8.55 2.29
N GLY A 7 15.33 -8.46 1.82
CA GLY A 7 14.59 -9.58 1.27
C GLY A 7 14.97 -9.90 -0.18
N LYS A 8 14.32 -10.92 -0.72
CA LYS A 8 14.40 -11.28 -2.13
C LYS A 8 13.34 -10.50 -2.92
N VAL A 9 13.76 -9.89 -4.04
CA VAL A 9 12.85 -9.24 -4.96
C VAL A 9 12.27 -10.26 -5.94
N TYR A 10 10.96 -10.21 -6.08
CA TYR A 10 10.18 -10.98 -7.05
C TYR A 10 9.45 -10.01 -7.99
N SER A 11 9.20 -10.46 -9.21
CA SER A 11 8.51 -9.66 -10.22
C SER A 11 7.68 -10.56 -11.15
N HIS A 12 6.48 -10.10 -11.50
CA HIS A 12 5.61 -10.76 -12.48
C HIS A 12 4.86 -9.73 -13.32
N GLU A 13 4.63 -10.06 -14.59
CA GLU A 13 3.75 -9.29 -15.45
C GLU A 13 2.29 -9.70 -15.24
N LEU A 14 1.41 -8.72 -15.07
CA LEU A 14 -0.02 -8.91 -14.92
C LEU A 14 -0.79 -7.71 -15.49
N ASP A 15 -1.73 -7.98 -16.39
CA ASP A 15 -2.62 -6.97 -17.01
C ASP A 15 -1.88 -5.80 -17.69
N GLY A 16 -0.67 -6.05 -18.23
CA GLY A 16 0.18 -5.01 -18.83
C GLY A 16 0.95 -4.16 -17.81
N TRP A 17 1.04 -4.61 -16.56
CA TRP A 17 1.85 -4.00 -15.50
C TRP A 17 2.90 -4.99 -15.01
N LEU A 18 4.09 -4.48 -14.72
CA LEU A 18 5.10 -5.21 -13.97
C LEU A 18 4.83 -5.01 -12.47
N VAL A 19 4.50 -6.08 -11.76
CA VAL A 19 4.29 -6.07 -10.31
C VAL A 19 5.53 -6.66 -9.65
N SER A 20 6.25 -5.84 -8.89
CA SER A 20 7.45 -6.24 -8.15
C SER A 20 7.25 -6.09 -6.65
N TRP A 21 7.82 -6.97 -5.84
CA TRP A 21 7.79 -6.86 -4.39
C TRP A 21 9.05 -7.46 -3.77
N GLU A 22 9.39 -6.98 -2.58
CA GLU A 22 10.44 -7.57 -1.75
C GLU A 22 9.83 -8.38 -0.62
N SER A 23 10.28 -9.63 -0.50
CA SER A 23 9.86 -10.53 0.56
C SER A 23 11.03 -11.20 1.27
N GLU A 24 10.91 -11.31 2.58
CA GLU A 24 11.79 -12.08 3.46
C GLU A 24 10.93 -13.14 4.17
N SER A 25 11.08 -14.42 3.82
CA SER A 25 10.26 -15.50 4.39
C SER A 25 8.75 -15.20 4.29
N GLU A 26 8.07 -14.98 5.43
CA GLU A 26 6.64 -14.68 5.52
C GLU A 26 6.34 -13.17 5.44
N TYR A 27 7.35 -12.33 5.25
CA TYR A 27 7.21 -10.88 5.26
C TYR A 27 7.22 -10.30 3.86
N ARG A 28 6.38 -9.29 3.61
CA ARG A 28 6.35 -8.48 2.39
C ARG A 28 6.50 -7.02 2.74
N HIS A 29 7.69 -6.49 2.51
CA HIS A 29 8.07 -5.13 2.90
C HIS A 29 7.42 -4.06 2.00
N TRP A 30 7.43 -4.26 0.69
CA TRP A 30 6.84 -3.32 -0.27
C TRP A 30 6.36 -4.02 -1.54
N CYS A 31 5.50 -3.34 -2.30
CA CYS A 31 5.05 -3.80 -3.61
C CYS A 31 4.89 -2.62 -4.57
N HIS A 32 5.57 -2.65 -5.71
CA HIS A 32 5.52 -1.63 -6.75
C HIS A 32 4.84 -2.17 -8.00
N GLN A 33 3.84 -1.47 -8.51
CA GLN A 33 3.17 -1.83 -9.77
C GLN A 33 3.51 -0.75 -10.81
N THR A 34 4.27 -1.12 -11.83
CA THR A 34 4.75 -0.19 -12.85
C THR A 34 4.12 -0.48 -14.21
N ASN A 35 3.61 0.58 -14.84
CA ASN A 35 3.35 0.64 -16.27
C ASN A 35 4.42 1.53 -16.90
N GLU A 36 5.04 1.07 -17.99
CA GLU A 36 6.11 1.79 -18.67
C GLU A 36 5.69 3.15 -19.24
N ASN A 37 4.38 3.36 -19.45
CA ASN A 37 3.84 4.61 -19.95
C ASN A 37 3.73 5.70 -18.86
N PHE A 38 3.98 5.36 -17.59
CA PHE A 38 3.83 6.29 -16.46
C PHE A 38 5.19 6.54 -15.80
N VAL A 39 5.48 7.82 -15.53
CA VAL A 39 6.72 8.26 -14.90
C VAL A 39 6.54 8.44 -13.39
N GLU A 40 5.39 8.97 -12.98
CA GLU A 40 5.12 9.36 -11.61
C GLU A 40 4.81 8.14 -10.72
N ASN A 41 5.37 8.13 -9.52
CA ASN A 41 5.03 7.12 -8.50
C ASN A 41 4.14 7.74 -7.43
N LEU A 42 3.13 6.98 -7.01
CA LEU A 42 2.27 7.30 -5.88
C LEU A 42 2.58 6.36 -4.73
N LEU A 43 2.98 6.91 -3.58
CA LEU A 43 3.14 6.10 -2.38
C LEU A 43 1.76 5.76 -1.79
N VAL A 44 1.51 4.48 -1.50
CA VAL A 44 0.25 3.98 -0.96
C VAL A 44 0.51 3.29 0.36
N VAL A 45 0.05 3.90 1.45
CA VAL A 45 0.18 3.36 2.80
C VAL A 45 -1.07 2.57 3.15
N MET A 46 -0.92 1.29 3.51
CA MET A 46 -2.07 0.43 3.75
C MET A 46 -1.84 -0.68 4.78
N PHE A 47 -2.93 -1.22 5.32
CA PHE A 47 -2.95 -2.59 5.80
C PHE A 47 -3.38 -3.45 4.62
N ASN A 48 -2.42 -3.96 3.85
CA ASN A 48 -2.73 -4.92 2.81
C ASN A 48 -2.43 -6.31 3.35
N PRO A 49 -3.46 -7.09 3.76
CA PRO A 49 -3.33 -8.54 3.98
C PRO A 49 -3.02 -9.17 2.63
N GLY A 50 -1.76 -9.04 2.23
CA GLY A 50 -1.26 -9.46 0.95
C GLY A 50 -1.07 -10.95 0.99
N SER A 51 -1.77 -11.64 0.11
CA SER A 51 -1.55 -13.07 -0.12
C SER A 51 -0.16 -13.36 -0.71
N LEU A 52 0.53 -12.36 -1.26
CA LEU A 52 1.85 -12.46 -1.87
C LEU A 52 2.94 -12.81 -0.85
N SER A 53 3.13 -14.10 -0.59
CA SER A 53 4.36 -14.64 0.00
C SER A 53 5.18 -15.37 -1.06
N GLY A 54 6.51 -15.30 -0.92
CA GLY A 54 7.43 -16.00 -1.82
C GLY A 54 7.27 -15.62 -3.30
N ASP A 55 6.97 -16.60 -4.14
CA ASP A 55 6.94 -16.47 -5.61
C ASP A 55 5.68 -15.79 -6.18
N GLY A 56 4.68 -15.48 -5.33
CA GLY A 56 3.49 -14.72 -5.73
C GLY A 56 2.53 -15.46 -6.65
N LYS A 57 2.47 -16.80 -6.56
CA LYS A 57 1.49 -17.64 -7.29
C LYS A 57 0.03 -17.18 -7.18
N ASN A 58 -0.32 -16.44 -6.14
CA ASN A 58 -1.65 -15.90 -5.88
C ASN A 58 -1.82 -14.43 -6.26
N LEU A 59 -0.86 -13.79 -6.94
CA LEU A 59 -0.96 -12.40 -7.39
C LEU A 59 -2.26 -12.10 -8.14
N ARG A 60 -2.69 -13.03 -9.00
CA ARG A 60 -3.94 -12.91 -9.77
C ARG A 60 -5.21 -12.86 -8.91
N LYS A 61 -5.12 -13.32 -7.65
CA LYS A 61 -6.22 -13.31 -6.68
C LYS A 61 -6.19 -12.07 -5.77
N ASP A 62 -5.11 -11.29 -5.80
CA ASP A 62 -4.98 -10.08 -4.98
C ASP A 62 -5.85 -8.95 -5.56
N THR A 63 -7.07 -8.87 -5.03
CA THR A 63 -8.07 -7.89 -5.47
C THR A 63 -7.67 -6.47 -5.10
N THR A 64 -6.95 -6.29 -3.99
CA THR A 64 -6.51 -4.98 -3.51
C THR A 64 -5.51 -4.37 -4.50
N LEU A 65 -4.48 -5.13 -4.89
CA LEU A 65 -3.50 -4.68 -5.89
C LEU A 65 -4.14 -4.41 -7.25
N ARG A 66 -5.10 -5.24 -7.67
CA ARG A 66 -5.88 -5.01 -8.89
C ARG A 66 -6.63 -3.68 -8.84
N ILE A 67 -7.35 -3.40 -7.75
CA ILE A 67 -8.08 -2.12 -7.60
C ILE A 67 -7.12 -0.93 -7.67
N LEU A 68 -5.92 -1.05 -7.08
CA LEU A 68 -4.91 0.00 -7.18
C LEU A 68 -4.51 0.27 -8.63
N ARG A 69 -4.28 -0.75 -9.45
CA ARG A 69 -3.99 -0.56 -10.89
C ARG A 69 -5.16 0.09 -11.62
N GLU A 70 -6.39 -0.34 -11.32
CA GLU A 70 -7.60 0.21 -11.94
C GLU A 70 -7.81 1.70 -11.64
N VAL A 71 -7.43 2.17 -10.44
CA VAL A 71 -7.55 3.61 -10.11
C VAL A 71 -6.34 4.43 -10.54
N CYS A 72 -5.13 3.85 -10.48
CA CYS A 72 -3.88 4.56 -10.80
C CYS A 72 -3.62 4.64 -12.31
N GLY A 73 -4.08 3.65 -13.09
CA GLY A 73 -3.93 3.64 -14.55
C GLY A 73 -4.54 4.87 -15.22
N PRO A 74 -5.83 5.18 -15.02
CA PRO A 74 -6.43 6.41 -15.53
C PRO A 74 -5.83 7.69 -14.94
N ALA A 75 -5.22 7.61 -13.76
CA ALA A 75 -4.53 8.74 -13.13
C ALA A 75 -3.08 8.93 -13.64
N GLY A 76 -2.57 8.01 -14.46
CA GLY A 76 -1.23 8.09 -15.04
C GLY A 76 -0.09 7.89 -14.04
N VAL A 77 -0.31 7.11 -12.96
CA VAL A 77 0.68 6.90 -11.90
C VAL A 77 0.94 5.43 -11.57
N ASN A 78 2.13 5.16 -11.04
CA ASN A 78 2.56 3.83 -10.59
C ASN A 78 2.42 3.72 -9.06
N PRO A 79 1.54 2.85 -8.53
CA PRO A 79 1.40 2.71 -7.08
C PRO A 79 2.58 1.94 -6.47
N PHE A 80 3.22 2.55 -5.47
CA PHE A 80 4.20 1.95 -4.59
C PHE A 80 3.58 1.72 -3.21
N VAL A 81 3.31 0.46 -2.88
CA VAL A 81 2.63 0.05 -1.66
C VAL A 81 3.63 -0.22 -0.55
N VAL A 82 3.34 0.36 0.62
CA VAL A 82 4.04 0.11 1.89
C VAL A 82 3.02 -0.29 2.95
N ASN A 83 3.33 -1.35 3.71
CA ASN A 83 2.38 -1.92 4.65
C ASN A 83 2.62 -1.43 6.08
N LEU A 84 1.54 -1.15 6.81
CA LEU A 84 1.56 -1.00 8.27
C LEU A 84 1.81 -2.34 8.98
N PHE A 85 1.79 -3.45 8.25
CA PHE A 85 2.00 -4.80 8.74
C PHE A 85 2.62 -5.64 7.62
N ASP A 86 3.89 -5.99 7.77
CA ASP A 86 4.67 -6.66 6.74
C ASP A 86 4.36 -8.14 6.64
N TYR A 87 3.93 -8.77 7.75
CA TYR A 87 3.66 -10.19 7.76
C TYR A 87 2.52 -10.55 6.81
N ALA A 88 2.80 -11.45 5.87
CA ALA A 88 1.88 -11.86 4.83
C ALA A 88 0.75 -12.66 5.48
N SER A 89 -0.44 -12.09 5.42
CA SER A 89 -1.64 -12.71 5.97
C SER A 89 -2.72 -12.77 4.89
N PRO A 90 -3.44 -13.89 4.74
CA PRO A 90 -4.55 -14.01 3.80
C PRO A 90 -5.81 -13.29 4.29
N SER A 91 -5.90 -12.93 5.58
CA SER A 91 -7.08 -12.31 6.18
C SER A 91 -6.77 -11.22 7.19
N PRO A 92 -7.67 -10.24 7.39
CA PRO A 92 -7.53 -9.27 8.46
C PRO A 92 -7.52 -9.88 9.86
N ASP A 93 -8.20 -11.00 10.11
CA ASP A 93 -8.22 -11.62 11.44
C ASP A 93 -6.86 -12.21 11.81
N GLU A 94 -6.23 -12.91 10.88
CA GLU A 94 -4.88 -13.44 11.05
C GLU A 94 -3.81 -12.35 11.23
N LEU A 95 -4.08 -11.13 10.75
CA LEU A 95 -3.21 -9.97 10.95
C LEU A 95 -3.08 -9.62 12.43
N PHE A 96 -4.21 -9.48 13.13
CA PHE A 96 -4.19 -9.07 14.54
C PHE A 96 -3.81 -10.21 15.48
N SER A 97 -4.13 -11.45 15.11
CA SER A 97 -3.67 -12.62 15.86
C SER A 97 -2.16 -12.84 15.81
N ASN A 98 -1.45 -12.23 14.85
CA ASN A 98 0.02 -12.28 14.73
C ASN A 98 0.63 -10.87 14.85
N TRP A 99 0.03 -9.98 15.64
CA TRP A 99 0.49 -8.60 15.77
C TRP A 99 1.95 -8.49 16.24
N GLU A 100 2.39 -9.41 17.08
CA GLU A 100 3.77 -9.53 17.55
C GLU A 100 4.77 -9.84 16.43
N LYS A 101 4.30 -10.44 15.33
CA LYS A 101 5.09 -10.73 14.13
C LYS A 101 4.90 -9.69 13.04
N ARG A 102 4.37 -8.51 13.33
CA ARG A 102 4.03 -7.50 12.30
C ARG A 102 5.20 -7.01 11.45
N ASP A 103 6.44 -7.16 11.93
CA ASP A 103 7.64 -6.62 11.30
C ASP A 103 8.63 -7.73 10.96
N GLY A 104 9.24 -7.63 9.79
CA GLY A 104 10.38 -8.48 9.42
C GLY A 104 11.69 -7.94 10.02
N CYS A 105 12.83 -8.21 9.37
CA CYS A 105 14.13 -7.77 9.89
C CYS A 105 14.34 -6.23 9.90
N GLY A 106 13.44 -5.46 9.28
CA GLY A 106 13.50 -4.00 9.26
C GLY A 106 12.20 -3.35 8.82
N LEU A 107 12.01 -2.09 9.22
CA LEU A 107 10.87 -1.27 8.85
C LEU A 107 11.15 -0.48 7.58
N ILE A 108 10.37 -0.74 6.54
CA ILE A 108 10.41 -0.03 5.27
C ILE A 108 10.18 1.50 5.41
N PHE A 109 9.48 1.94 6.45
CA PHE A 109 9.25 3.37 6.73
C PHE A 109 10.54 4.16 6.98
N SER A 110 11.55 3.50 7.57
CA SER A 110 12.86 4.09 7.82
C SER A 110 13.73 4.21 6.56
N LYS A 111 13.21 3.78 5.41
CA LYS A 111 13.90 3.76 4.11
C LYS A 111 13.09 4.42 3.01
N LEU A 112 12.04 5.19 3.35
CA LEU A 112 11.19 5.84 2.35
C LEU A 112 11.94 6.87 1.50
N GLU A 113 13.01 7.47 2.03
CA GLU A 113 13.93 8.35 1.29
C GLU A 113 14.57 7.68 0.06
N MET A 114 14.62 6.34 0.03
CA MET A 114 15.14 5.57 -1.10
C MET A 114 14.11 5.44 -2.24
N ILE A 115 12.86 5.85 -2.00
CA ILE A 115 11.75 5.74 -2.95
C ILE A 115 11.45 7.14 -3.48
N LYS A 116 11.49 7.30 -4.81
CA LYS A 116 11.05 8.53 -5.46
C LYS A 116 9.54 8.45 -5.72
N PHE A 117 8.77 9.30 -5.07
CA PHE A 117 7.33 9.45 -5.25
C PHE A 117 6.92 10.91 -5.16
N SER A 118 5.84 11.27 -5.84
CA SER A 118 5.42 12.66 -6.04
C SER A 118 4.38 13.08 -5.01
N ALA A 119 3.58 12.12 -4.55
CA ALA A 119 2.63 12.27 -3.49
C ALA A 119 2.38 10.93 -2.79
N PHE A 120 1.65 10.96 -1.68
CA PHE A 120 1.19 9.76 -1.00
C PHE A 120 -0.32 9.77 -0.72
N ILE A 121 -0.87 8.58 -0.53
CA ILE A 121 -2.22 8.38 0.02
C ILE A 121 -2.18 7.41 1.19
N MET A 122 -3.10 7.63 2.13
CA MET A 122 -3.44 6.64 3.14
C MET A 122 -4.66 5.85 2.65
N ALA A 123 -4.58 4.52 2.65
CA ALA A 123 -5.63 3.63 2.15
C ALA A 123 -5.80 2.39 3.06
N TYR A 124 -5.60 2.58 4.36
CA TYR A 124 -5.55 1.48 5.31
C TYR A 124 -6.91 1.03 5.84
N GLY A 125 -8.00 1.80 5.77
CA GLY A 125 -9.31 1.35 6.29
C GLY A 125 -9.55 1.67 7.76
N ASP A 126 -10.59 1.06 8.35
CA ASP A 126 -11.01 1.28 9.74
C ASP A 126 -10.20 0.50 10.79
N TYR A 127 -9.05 -0.08 10.40
CA TYR A 127 -8.28 -0.94 11.31
C TYR A 127 -7.75 -0.22 12.55
N GLU A 128 -7.59 1.11 12.53
CA GLU A 128 -7.19 1.90 13.71
C GLU A 128 -8.26 1.97 14.82
N ASN A 129 -9.46 1.44 14.55
CA ASN A 129 -10.59 1.38 15.48
C ASN A 129 -11.04 -0.08 15.73
N ARG A 130 -10.14 -1.06 15.59
CA ARG A 130 -10.44 -2.50 15.61
C ARG A 130 -10.14 -3.18 16.96
N GLY A 131 -10.38 -2.49 18.08
CA GLY A 131 -10.44 -3.09 19.41
C GLY A 131 -9.13 -2.94 20.20
N GLU A 132 -8.58 -4.05 20.68
CA GLU A 132 -7.50 -4.02 21.70
C GLU A 132 -6.17 -3.42 21.24
N ARG A 133 -5.95 -3.30 19.92
CA ARG A 133 -4.68 -2.84 19.31
C ARG A 133 -4.71 -1.41 18.78
N ASP A 134 -5.80 -0.67 19.04
CA ASP A 134 -6.02 0.67 18.49
C ASP A 134 -4.84 1.63 18.74
N ASN A 135 -4.27 1.61 19.96
CA ASN A 135 -3.15 2.49 20.31
C ASN A 135 -1.89 2.15 19.50
N GLU A 136 -1.53 0.87 19.41
CA GLU A 136 -0.32 0.43 18.67
C GLU A 136 -0.44 0.74 17.17
N ILE A 137 -1.64 0.61 16.61
CA ILE A 137 -1.92 0.95 15.21
C ILE A 137 -1.80 2.46 14.99
N LYS A 138 -2.37 3.27 15.88
CA LYS A 138 -2.28 4.74 15.83
C LYS A 138 -0.84 5.23 15.95
N GLU A 139 -0.05 4.64 16.85
CA GLU A 139 1.37 4.94 16.98
C GLU A 139 2.14 4.63 15.69
N ARG A 140 1.84 3.51 15.04
CA ARG A 140 2.46 3.16 13.76
C ARG A 140 2.06 4.12 12.63
N ILE A 141 0.79 4.52 12.58
CA ILE A 141 0.31 5.53 11.62
C ILE A 141 1.00 6.88 11.88
N ALA A 142 1.20 7.26 13.13
CA ALA A 142 1.92 8.48 13.49
C ALA A 142 3.40 8.39 13.06
N LEU A 143 4.04 7.23 13.25
CA LEU A 143 5.42 7.00 12.84
C LEU A 143 5.61 7.13 11.33
N ILE A 144 4.76 6.51 10.51
CA ILE A 144 4.91 6.65 9.06
C ILE A 144 4.61 8.09 8.61
N LYS A 145 3.64 8.78 9.23
CA LYS A 145 3.35 10.17 8.93
C LYS A 145 4.50 11.10 9.27
N SER A 146 5.28 10.82 10.33
CA SER A 146 6.47 11.63 10.63
C SER A 146 7.55 11.46 9.56
N HIS A 147 7.71 10.26 8.98
CA HIS A 147 8.58 10.04 7.82
C HIS A 147 8.09 10.71 6.52
N LEU A 148 6.81 11.07 6.47
CA LEU A 148 6.15 11.68 5.31
C LEU A 148 5.79 13.15 5.55
N SER A 149 6.34 13.81 6.58
CA SER A 149 5.93 15.17 6.98
C SER A 149 6.07 16.20 5.87
N GLU A 150 7.12 16.08 5.07
CA GLU A 150 7.42 16.98 3.94
C GLU A 150 6.79 16.49 2.62
N ALA A 151 6.21 15.29 2.62
CA ALA A 151 5.57 14.75 1.43
C ALA A 151 4.14 15.26 1.30
N ARG A 152 3.67 15.37 0.07
CA ARG A 152 2.29 15.79 -0.20
C ARG A 152 1.32 14.62 -0.02
N GLU A 153 0.33 14.78 0.86
CA GLU A 153 -0.81 13.87 0.96
C GLU A 153 -1.90 14.24 -0.05
N ILE A 154 -2.40 13.27 -0.82
CA ILE A 154 -3.65 13.41 -1.59
C ILE A 154 -4.79 12.90 -0.70
N LEU A 155 -5.67 13.82 -0.28
CA LEU A 155 -6.79 13.48 0.58
C LEU A 155 -7.89 12.77 -0.22
N LEU A 156 -8.21 11.54 0.19
CA LEU A 156 -9.27 10.72 -0.39
C LEU A 156 -10.53 10.71 0.49
N PRO A 157 -11.71 10.33 -0.06
CA PRO A 157 -12.92 10.12 0.73
C PRO A 157 -12.71 9.16 1.91
N LYS A 158 -13.19 9.57 3.08
CA LYS A 158 -13.02 8.86 4.36
C LYS A 158 -14.26 8.03 4.74
N ASN A 159 -14.07 7.10 5.66
CA ASN A 159 -15.18 6.44 6.35
C ASN A 159 -15.90 7.42 7.30
N SER A 160 -17.08 7.03 7.78
CA SER A 160 -17.85 7.83 8.75
C SER A 160 -17.10 8.07 10.06
N SER A 161 -16.19 7.17 10.41
CA SER A 161 -15.22 7.23 11.50
C SER A 161 -14.08 8.24 11.28
N GLY A 162 -13.96 8.83 10.09
CA GLY A 162 -12.87 9.74 9.73
C GLY A 162 -11.58 9.04 9.26
N THR A 163 -11.56 7.71 9.21
CA THR A 163 -10.41 6.94 8.71
C THR A 163 -10.36 6.92 7.18
N PRO A 164 -9.19 6.67 6.56
CA PRO A 164 -9.11 6.45 5.12
C PRO A 164 -9.84 5.18 4.69
N LYS A 165 -10.46 5.21 3.50
CA LYS A 165 -11.09 4.01 2.92
C LYS A 165 -10.04 3.03 2.39
N HIS A 166 -10.20 1.75 2.71
CA HIS A 166 -9.42 0.67 2.07
C HIS A 166 -9.85 0.51 0.59
N PRO A 167 -8.96 0.08 -0.35
CA PRO A 167 -9.33 -0.08 -1.76
C PRO A 167 -10.55 -0.95 -2.02
N MET A 168 -10.74 -2.00 -1.21
CA MET A 168 -11.94 -2.84 -1.25
C MET A 168 -13.23 -2.03 -1.04
N THR A 169 -13.20 -0.98 -0.20
CA THR A 169 -14.33 -0.08 0.01
C THR A 169 -14.57 0.81 -1.20
N TRP A 170 -13.52 1.27 -1.90
CA TRP A 170 -13.68 2.02 -3.15
C TRP A 170 -14.41 1.21 -4.21
N GLN A 171 -14.09 -0.09 -4.32
CA GLN A 171 -14.81 -1.01 -5.21
C GLN A 171 -16.28 -1.18 -4.78
N ARG A 172 -16.54 -1.50 -3.51
CA ARG A 172 -17.90 -1.73 -2.99
C ARG A 172 -18.81 -0.51 -3.13
N GLN A 173 -18.26 0.69 -2.93
CA GLN A 173 -18.99 1.96 -3.01
C GLN A 173 -18.91 2.62 -4.40
N LYS A 174 -18.35 1.94 -5.41
CA LYS A 174 -18.20 2.45 -6.79
C LYS A 174 -17.45 3.79 -6.88
N LEU A 175 -16.49 4.03 -5.98
CA LEU A 175 -15.73 5.27 -5.90
C LEU A 175 -14.54 5.34 -6.86
N LYS A 176 -14.18 4.25 -7.54
CA LYS A 176 -12.97 4.16 -8.39
C LYS A 176 -12.79 5.36 -9.34
N PRO A 177 -13.81 5.81 -10.11
CA PRO A 177 -13.64 6.97 -10.99
C PRO A 177 -13.33 8.27 -10.23
N THR A 178 -13.97 8.47 -9.09
CA THR A 178 -13.70 9.62 -8.21
C THR A 178 -12.29 9.57 -7.65
N ILE A 179 -11.83 8.39 -7.20
CA ILE A 179 -10.46 8.20 -6.70
C ILE A 179 -9.46 8.50 -7.82
N SER A 180 -9.62 7.93 -9.02
CA SER A 180 -8.74 8.22 -10.16
C SER A 180 -8.63 9.71 -10.46
N LYS A 181 -9.77 10.43 -10.47
CA LYS A 181 -9.77 11.87 -10.70
C LYS A 181 -8.97 12.63 -9.64
N LEU A 182 -9.19 12.33 -8.36
CA LEU A 182 -8.47 12.97 -7.26
C LEU A 182 -6.97 12.68 -7.30
N LEU A 183 -6.59 11.46 -7.70
CA LEU A 183 -5.18 11.12 -7.89
C LEU A 183 -4.55 11.92 -9.03
N ALA A 184 -5.21 11.99 -10.19
CA ALA A 184 -4.72 12.76 -11.34
C ALA A 184 -4.54 14.25 -11.00
N GLU A 185 -5.54 14.86 -10.34
CA GLU A 185 -5.50 16.25 -9.90
C GLU A 185 -4.42 16.47 -8.83
N GLY A 186 -4.27 15.55 -7.88
CA GLY A 186 -3.26 15.63 -6.84
C GLY A 186 -1.84 15.63 -7.40
N ILE A 187 -1.60 14.80 -8.42
CA ILE A 187 -0.30 14.64 -9.06
C ILE A 187 0.02 15.80 -10.02
N ALA A 188 -0.96 16.27 -10.81
CA ALA A 188 -0.75 17.38 -11.74
C ALA A 188 -0.38 18.72 -11.06
N ASN A 189 -0.64 18.83 -9.77
CA ASN A 189 -0.29 20.00 -8.97
C ASN A 189 1.09 19.89 -8.28
N CYS A 190 1.89 18.86 -8.58
CA CYS A 190 3.21 18.59 -8.00
C CYS A 190 4.35 19.18 -8.85
#